data_AF-A0A950K4W9-F1
#
_entry.id   AF-A0A950K4W9-F1
#
_cell.length_a   1.000
_cell.length_b   1.000
_cell.length_c   1.000
_cell.angle_alpha   90.00
_cell.angle_beta   90.00
_cell.angle_gamma   90.00
#
_symmetry.space_group_name_H-M   'P 1'
#
loop_
_entity.id
_entity.type
_entity.pdbx_description
1 polymer ?
#
loop_
_entity_poly.entity_id
_entity_poly.type
_entity_poly.pdbx_seq_one_letter_code
_entity_poly.pdbx_strand_id
1 'polypeptide(L)'
;MRTIVLDGESLRYADLRALSRDFLQRDVRLKIAPAALVRVRRSRGVVERAIREGRTIYGINTGFGKLAETRIEPKRLEELQVRLLRSHSAGLGMPIHETGVMIALRANALLLGYSGVSPGLVRRLVDVYNRGVIPVILEQGSVGASGDLAPLAQLGAALLGEGDAFIGTRKMAASAA
;
A
#
# COMPACT_ATOMS: atom_id res chain seq x y z
N MET A 1 23.51 8.07 -5.68
CA MET A 1 22.12 7.60 -5.50
C MET A 1 22.05 6.10 -5.76
N ARG A 2 21.90 5.28 -4.71
CA ARG A 2 21.76 3.83 -4.76
C ARG A 2 20.38 3.47 -5.33
N THR A 3 20.31 2.44 -6.18
CA THR A 3 19.03 1.93 -6.68
C THR A 3 18.75 0.56 -6.08
N ILE A 4 17.58 0.38 -5.49
CA ILE A 4 17.07 -0.92 -5.04
C ILE A 4 15.98 -1.35 -6.02
N VAL A 5 16.13 -2.57 -6.56
CA VAL A 5 15.15 -3.15 -7.48
C VAL A 5 14.24 -4.07 -6.67
N LEU A 6 12.95 -3.74 -6.63
CA LEU A 6 11.91 -4.57 -6.05
C LEU A 6 11.42 -5.56 -7.10
N ASP A 7 11.56 -6.84 -6.79
CA ASP A 7 11.16 -7.96 -7.63
C ASP A 7 10.23 -8.95 -6.90
N GLY A 8 9.92 -8.70 -5.62
CA GLY A 8 9.12 -9.57 -4.77
C GLY A 8 9.91 -10.59 -3.95
N GLU A 9 11.18 -10.83 -4.24
CA GLU A 9 11.93 -11.99 -3.75
C GLU A 9 13.30 -11.63 -3.17
N SER A 10 13.96 -10.61 -3.72
CA SER A 10 15.38 -10.33 -3.47
C SER A 10 15.66 -9.21 -2.47
N LEU A 11 14.63 -8.60 -1.87
CA LEU A 11 14.79 -7.49 -0.93
C LEU A 11 15.47 -7.95 0.37
N ARG A 12 16.63 -7.37 0.72
CA ARG A 12 17.45 -7.80 1.86
C ARG A 12 17.36 -6.83 3.04
N TYR A 13 17.73 -7.30 4.23
CA TYR A 13 17.84 -6.44 5.43
C TYR A 13 18.79 -5.25 5.25
N ALA A 14 19.86 -5.41 4.46
CA ALA A 14 20.77 -4.30 4.13
C ALA A 14 20.09 -3.20 3.30
N ASP A 15 19.12 -3.54 2.47
CA ASP A 15 18.30 -2.59 1.72
C ASP A 15 17.34 -1.85 2.65
N LEU A 16 16.69 -2.58 3.57
CA LEU A 16 15.79 -1.98 4.58
C LEU A 16 16.52 -0.95 5.45
N ARG A 17 17.75 -1.26 5.88
CA ARG A 17 18.58 -0.33 6.64
C ARG A 17 19.01 0.91 5.85
N ALA A 18 19.16 0.80 4.54
CA ALA A 18 19.42 1.96 3.69
C ALA A 18 18.15 2.85 3.62
N LEU A 19 17.00 2.22 3.37
CA LEU A 19 15.69 2.91 3.29
C LEU A 19 15.31 3.62 4.60
N SER A 20 15.62 3.05 5.77
CA SER A 20 15.30 3.68 7.06
C SER A 20 16.11 4.94 7.36
N ARG A 21 17.28 5.09 6.74
CA ARG A 21 18.16 6.27 6.90
C ARG A 21 17.92 7.34 5.85
N ASP A 22 17.23 7.00 4.78
CA ASP A 22 17.01 7.84 3.60
C ASP A 22 16.11 9.06 3.85
N PHE A 23 15.37 9.08 4.97
CA PHE A 23 14.39 10.12 5.32
C PHE A 23 14.93 11.56 5.17
N LEU A 24 16.24 11.77 5.42
CA LEU A 24 16.90 13.06 5.26
C LEU A 24 17.87 13.12 4.07
N GLN A 25 18.38 11.98 3.62
CA GLN A 25 19.49 11.92 2.66
C GLN A 25 19.03 11.78 1.21
N ARG A 26 17.85 11.18 0.98
CA ARG A 26 17.28 10.93 -0.35
C ARG A 26 18.29 10.34 -1.35
N ASP A 27 19.16 9.47 -0.86
CA ASP A 27 20.21 8.82 -1.62
C ASP A 27 19.78 7.46 -2.19
N VAL A 28 18.59 6.98 -1.85
CA VAL A 28 18.03 5.72 -2.36
C VAL A 28 16.86 5.95 -3.33
N ARG A 29 16.83 5.17 -4.41
CA ARG A 29 15.73 5.11 -5.38
C ARG A 29 15.19 3.70 -5.50
N LEU A 30 13.87 3.55 -5.49
CA LEU A 30 13.19 2.29 -5.76
C LEU A 30 12.89 2.15 -7.26
N LYS A 31 13.12 0.95 -7.81
CA LYS A 31 12.65 0.54 -9.15
C LYS A 31 11.90 -0.77 -9.05
N ILE A 32 10.97 -1.00 -9.97
CA ILE A 32 10.23 -2.26 -10.07
C ILE A 32 10.82 -3.10 -11.19
N ALA A 33 11.11 -4.37 -10.91
CA ALA A 33 11.52 -5.32 -11.94
C ALA A 33 10.37 -5.55 -12.96
N PRO A 34 10.62 -5.42 -14.28
CA PRO A 34 9.58 -5.60 -15.29
C PRO A 34 8.86 -6.95 -15.22
N ALA A 35 9.61 -8.03 -14.96
CA ALA A 35 9.08 -9.38 -14.81
C ALA A 35 8.08 -9.50 -13.65
N ALA A 36 8.32 -8.80 -12.54
CA ALA A 36 7.43 -8.82 -11.38
C ALA A 36 6.07 -8.16 -11.70
N LEU A 37 6.04 -7.11 -12.54
CA LEU A 37 4.78 -6.52 -13.02
C LEU A 37 3.98 -7.47 -13.92
N VAL A 38 4.62 -8.41 -14.60
CA VAL A 38 3.90 -9.45 -15.37
C VAL A 38 3.11 -10.35 -14.42
N ARG A 39 3.71 -10.76 -13.29
CA ARG A 39 3.01 -11.56 -12.26
C ARG A 39 1.83 -10.81 -11.65
N VAL A 40 2.01 -9.52 -11.31
CA VAL A 40 0.91 -8.68 -10.80
C VAL A 40 -0.25 -8.59 -11.80
N ARG A 41 0.04 -8.35 -13.09
CA ARG A 41 -1.01 -8.32 -14.14
C ARG A 41 -1.74 -9.65 -14.27
N ARG A 42 -1.02 -10.78 -14.23
CA ARG A 42 -1.61 -12.12 -14.27
C ARG A 42 -2.55 -12.34 -13.06
N SER A 43 -2.09 -11.98 -11.86
CA SER A 43 -2.89 -12.03 -10.62
C SER A 43 -4.17 -11.21 -10.74
N ARG A 44 -4.05 -9.97 -11.23
CA ARG A 44 -5.18 -9.07 -11.44
C ARG A 44 -6.21 -9.64 -12.43
N GLY A 45 -5.74 -10.25 -13.51
CA GLY A 45 -6.62 -10.89 -14.50
C GLY A 45 -7.44 -12.05 -13.95
N VAL A 46 -6.96 -12.74 -12.90
CA VAL A 46 -7.74 -13.77 -12.19
C VAL A 46 -8.92 -13.14 -11.45
N VAL A 47 -8.68 -12.04 -10.72
CA VAL A 47 -9.72 -11.28 -10.02
C VAL A 47 -10.78 -10.75 -11.00
N GLU A 48 -10.33 -10.10 -12.08
CA GLU A 48 -11.24 -9.52 -13.07
C GLU A 48 -12.07 -10.58 -13.80
N ARG A 49 -11.50 -11.75 -14.08
CA ARG A 49 -12.23 -12.88 -14.62
C ARG A 49 -13.28 -13.39 -13.62
N ALA A 50 -12.90 -13.61 -12.37
CA ALA A 50 -13.81 -14.15 -11.36
C ALA A 50 -14.98 -13.19 -11.07
N ILE A 51 -14.75 -11.87 -11.10
CA ILE A 51 -15.82 -10.86 -11.04
C ILE A 51 -16.76 -10.96 -12.25
N ARG A 52 -16.22 -11.06 -13.48
CA ARG A 52 -17.04 -11.20 -14.71
C ARG A 52 -17.87 -12.48 -14.72
N GLU A 53 -17.33 -13.56 -14.18
CA GLU A 53 -18.03 -14.85 -14.00
C GLU A 53 -19.08 -14.78 -12.87
N GLY A 54 -19.22 -13.66 -12.18
CA GLY A 54 -20.21 -13.48 -11.12
C GLY A 54 -19.87 -14.22 -9.83
N ARG A 55 -18.64 -14.68 -9.63
CA ARG A 55 -18.22 -15.38 -8.41
C ARG A 55 -18.23 -14.45 -7.20
N THR A 56 -18.57 -14.97 -6.02
CA THR A 56 -18.48 -14.25 -4.75
C THR A 56 -17.08 -14.47 -4.15
N ILE A 57 -16.38 -13.38 -3.83
CA ILE A 57 -14.98 -13.40 -3.38
C ILE A 57 -14.82 -12.42 -2.22
N TYR A 58 -14.34 -12.95 -1.09
CA TYR A 58 -14.16 -12.18 0.13
C TYR A 58 -13.30 -10.92 -0.09
N GLY A 59 -13.79 -9.78 0.39
CA GLY A 59 -13.08 -8.50 0.34
C GLY A 59 -12.96 -7.87 -1.05
N ILE A 60 -13.48 -8.53 -2.09
CA ILE A 60 -13.55 -8.00 -3.46
C ILE A 60 -14.97 -7.55 -3.79
N ASN A 61 -15.95 -8.44 -3.65
CA ASN A 61 -17.36 -8.14 -3.87
C ASN A 61 -18.26 -8.61 -2.73
N THR A 62 -17.68 -8.75 -1.53
CA THR A 62 -18.40 -8.96 -0.27
C THR A 62 -18.07 -7.85 0.72
N GLY A 63 -18.79 -7.78 1.83
CA GLY A 63 -18.34 -7.04 3.00
C GLY A 63 -17.14 -7.70 3.71
N PHE A 64 -16.78 -7.15 4.87
CA PHE A 64 -15.65 -7.59 5.70
C PHE A 64 -16.13 -8.07 7.07
N GLY A 65 -15.37 -8.95 7.72
CA GLY A 65 -15.71 -9.46 9.05
C GLY A 65 -17.10 -10.10 9.08
N LYS A 66 -18.02 -9.57 9.90
CA LYS A 66 -19.40 -10.06 10.01
C LYS A 66 -20.17 -10.04 8.67
N LEU A 67 -19.76 -9.22 7.71
CA LEU A 67 -20.40 -9.10 6.40
C LEU A 67 -19.67 -9.88 5.30
N ALA A 68 -18.80 -10.83 5.65
CA ALA A 68 -18.01 -11.63 4.72
C ALA A 68 -18.85 -12.38 3.67
N GLU A 69 -20.10 -12.75 4.01
CA GLU A 69 -21.01 -13.48 3.12
C GLU A 69 -21.99 -12.55 2.39
N THR A 70 -22.02 -11.27 2.72
CA THR A 70 -22.92 -10.29 2.10
C THR A 70 -22.32 -9.77 0.81
N ARG A 71 -22.91 -10.14 -0.32
CA ARG A 71 -22.50 -9.65 -1.65
C ARG A 71 -22.81 -8.16 -1.81
N ILE A 72 -21.87 -7.43 -2.39
CA ILE A 72 -21.96 -6.00 -2.69
C ILE A 72 -22.13 -5.80 -4.19
N GLU A 73 -23.02 -4.90 -4.57
CA GLU A 73 -23.27 -4.57 -5.98
C GLU A 73 -22.01 -3.97 -6.65
N PRO A 74 -21.72 -4.32 -7.92
CA PRO A 74 -20.54 -3.84 -8.63
C PRO A 74 -20.33 -2.32 -8.58
N LYS A 75 -21.40 -1.53 -8.71
CA LYS A 75 -21.36 -0.05 -8.67
C LYS A 75 -20.94 0.52 -7.32
N ARG A 76 -20.98 -0.27 -6.25
CA ARG A 76 -20.61 0.15 -4.88
C ARG A 76 -19.23 -0.35 -4.45
N LEU A 77 -18.54 -1.12 -5.29
CA LEU A 77 -17.25 -1.72 -4.91
C LEU A 77 -16.17 -0.67 -4.70
N GLU A 78 -16.12 0.37 -5.52
CA GLU A 78 -15.17 1.47 -5.32
C GLU A 78 -15.43 2.21 -4.01
N GLU A 79 -16.69 2.57 -3.76
CA GLU A 79 -17.11 3.19 -2.51
C GLU A 79 -16.76 2.31 -1.29
N LEU A 80 -16.94 0.99 -1.41
CA LEU A 80 -16.59 0.03 -0.36
C LEU A 80 -15.09 0.09 -0.03
N GLN A 81 -14.21 0.15 -1.03
CA GLN A 81 -12.75 0.23 -0.80
C GLN A 81 -12.35 1.54 -0.12
N VAL A 82 -12.95 2.67 -0.51
CA VAL A 82 -12.72 3.98 0.14
C VAL A 82 -13.19 3.95 1.60
N ARG A 83 -14.41 3.44 1.84
CA ARG A 83 -14.97 3.31 3.20
C ARG A 83 -14.13 2.38 4.07
N LEU A 84 -13.59 1.30 3.52
CA LEU A 84 -12.69 0.39 4.23
C LEU A 84 -11.44 1.13 4.73
N LEU A 85 -10.78 1.88 3.85
CA LEU A 85 -9.58 2.65 4.21
C LEU A 85 -9.90 3.67 5.31
N ARG A 86 -11.00 4.41 5.18
CA ARG A 86 -11.42 5.40 6.19
C ARG A 86 -11.74 4.76 7.54
N SER A 87 -12.51 3.68 7.55
CA SER A 87 -12.91 3.03 8.82
C SER A 87 -11.75 2.36 9.54
N HIS A 88 -10.72 1.93 8.81
CA HIS A 88 -9.54 1.27 9.38
C HIS A 88 -8.39 2.24 9.66
N SER A 89 -8.46 3.50 9.22
CA SER A 89 -7.44 4.54 9.49
C SER A 89 -7.53 5.06 10.93
N ALA A 90 -7.48 4.15 11.90
CA ALA A 90 -7.68 4.42 13.33
C ALA A 90 -6.36 4.38 14.13
N GLY A 91 -5.22 4.66 13.48
CA GLY A 91 -3.93 4.73 14.14
C GLY A 91 -3.84 5.92 15.11
N LEU A 92 -3.01 5.80 16.14
CA LEU A 92 -2.82 6.79 17.20
C LEU A 92 -1.32 6.95 17.56
N GLY A 93 -0.99 7.98 18.34
CA GLY A 93 0.37 8.22 18.82
C GLY A 93 1.21 9.05 17.85
N MET A 94 2.53 8.87 17.91
CA MET A 94 3.46 9.66 17.12
C MET A 94 3.59 9.13 15.68
N PRO A 95 3.91 10.00 14.71
CA PRO A 95 4.28 9.56 13.37
C PRO A 95 5.54 8.67 13.39
N ILE A 96 5.50 7.55 12.68
CA ILE A 96 6.69 6.69 12.49
C ILE A 96 7.67 7.33 11.50
N HIS A 97 8.95 7.03 11.65
CA HIS A 97 10.01 7.52 10.76
C HIS A 97 10.28 6.54 9.59
N GLU A 98 9.87 5.28 9.75
CA GLU A 98 10.17 4.16 8.86
C GLU A 98 9.14 3.99 7.72
N THR A 99 8.32 5.01 7.42
CA THR A 99 7.32 4.95 6.34
C THR A 99 7.91 4.49 5.00
N GLY A 100 9.15 4.89 4.68
CA GLY A 100 9.83 4.43 3.45
C GLY A 100 10.11 2.92 3.43
N VAL A 101 10.46 2.33 4.58
CA VAL A 101 10.65 0.88 4.74
C VAL A 101 9.31 0.16 4.58
N MET A 102 8.25 0.70 5.20
CA MET A 102 6.89 0.15 5.08
C MET A 102 6.42 0.13 3.62
N ILE A 103 6.63 1.24 2.88
CA ILE A 103 6.28 1.33 1.46
C ILE A 103 7.05 0.29 0.64
N ALA A 104 8.37 0.16 0.84
CA ALA A 104 9.18 -0.81 0.11
C ALA A 104 8.77 -2.25 0.39
N LEU A 105 8.55 -2.61 1.67
CA LEU A 105 8.07 -3.94 2.06
C LEU A 105 6.70 -4.24 1.44
N ARG A 106 5.77 -3.28 1.51
CA ARG A 106 4.43 -3.46 0.95
C ARG A 106 4.47 -3.60 -0.56
N ALA A 107 5.21 -2.74 -1.26
CA ALA A 107 5.37 -2.83 -2.71
C ALA A 107 6.02 -4.15 -3.12
N ASN A 108 7.07 -4.58 -2.41
CA ASN A 108 7.76 -5.84 -2.68
C ASN A 108 6.83 -7.05 -2.47
N ALA A 109 6.08 -7.10 -1.36
CA ALA A 109 5.13 -8.18 -1.11
C ALA A 109 4.05 -8.29 -2.21
N LEU A 110 3.52 -7.15 -2.69
CA LEU A 110 2.54 -7.13 -3.77
C LEU A 110 3.10 -7.65 -5.11
N LEU A 111 4.41 -7.50 -5.33
CA LEU A 111 5.11 -7.95 -6.53
C LEU A 111 5.25 -9.48 -6.63
N LEU A 112 4.99 -10.23 -5.55
CA LEU A 112 4.88 -11.69 -5.62
C LEU A 112 3.74 -12.14 -6.56
N GLY A 113 2.70 -11.33 -6.72
CA GLY A 113 1.62 -11.60 -7.68
C GLY A 113 0.52 -12.52 -7.14
N TYR A 114 0.29 -12.51 -5.83
CA TYR A 114 -0.79 -13.28 -5.20
C TYR A 114 -1.95 -12.42 -4.67
N SER A 115 -1.83 -11.09 -4.74
CA SER A 115 -2.78 -10.17 -4.07
C SER A 115 -3.89 -9.59 -4.95
N GLY A 116 -3.88 -9.84 -6.27
CA GLY A 116 -4.92 -9.32 -7.17
C GLY A 116 -4.99 -7.79 -7.31
N VAL A 117 -3.98 -7.07 -6.84
CA VAL A 117 -3.91 -5.60 -6.90
C VAL A 117 -3.67 -5.10 -8.32
N SER A 118 -4.02 -3.84 -8.58
CA SER A 118 -3.69 -3.21 -9.86
C SER A 118 -2.17 -2.94 -9.97
N PRO A 119 -1.56 -3.05 -11.17
CA PRO A 119 -0.18 -2.62 -11.38
C PRO A 119 0.04 -1.13 -11.05
N GLY A 120 -1.00 -0.31 -11.22
CA GLY A 120 -0.99 1.11 -10.89
C GLY A 120 -0.75 1.37 -9.39
N LEU A 121 -1.33 0.56 -8.51
CA LEU A 121 -1.11 0.69 -7.06
C LEU A 121 0.36 0.46 -6.69
N VAL A 122 0.98 -0.59 -7.23
CA VAL A 122 2.40 -0.89 -6.95
C VAL A 122 3.32 0.20 -7.46
N ARG A 123 3.04 0.74 -8.67
CA ARG A 123 3.77 1.90 -9.21
C ARG A 123 3.61 3.13 -8.32
N ARG A 124 2.38 3.43 -7.88
CA ARG A 124 2.09 4.57 -7.02
C ARG A 124 2.83 4.51 -5.69
N LEU A 125 2.93 3.34 -5.06
CA LEU A 125 3.74 3.16 -3.85
C LEU A 125 5.21 3.55 -4.09
N VAL A 126 5.81 3.05 -5.18
CA VAL A 126 7.20 3.37 -5.55
C VAL A 126 7.37 4.84 -5.93
N ASP A 127 6.38 5.44 -6.58
CA ASP A 127 6.41 6.86 -6.96
C ASP A 127 6.34 7.78 -5.74
N VAL A 128 5.48 7.46 -4.76
CA VAL A 128 5.38 8.20 -3.48
C VAL A 128 6.74 8.22 -2.77
N TYR A 129 7.37 7.05 -2.63
CA TYR A 129 8.71 6.95 -2.06
C TYR A 129 9.73 7.79 -2.86
N ASN A 130 9.81 7.59 -4.17
CA ASN A 130 10.81 8.25 -5.01
C ASN A 130 10.64 9.78 -5.07
N ARG A 131 9.41 10.28 -4.93
CA ARG A 131 9.11 11.71 -4.86
C ARG A 131 9.47 12.33 -3.51
N GLY A 132 9.75 11.51 -2.48
CA GLY A 132 10.01 11.97 -1.12
C GLY A 132 8.74 12.40 -0.40
N VAL A 133 7.58 11.86 -0.82
CA VAL A 133 6.31 12.03 -0.12
C VAL A 133 6.25 10.97 0.97
N ILE A 134 6.09 11.42 2.21
CA ILE A 134 6.14 10.56 3.39
C ILE A 134 4.78 10.64 4.08
N PRO A 135 3.86 9.70 3.80
CA PRO A 135 2.60 9.59 4.51
C PRO A 135 2.79 9.62 6.03
N VAL A 136 1.95 10.40 6.73
CA VAL A 136 1.88 10.39 8.18
C VAL A 136 1.16 9.11 8.61
N ILE A 137 1.91 8.20 9.21
CA ILE A 137 1.42 6.91 9.73
C ILE A 137 1.74 6.89 11.22
N LEU A 138 0.75 6.58 12.05
CA LEU A 138 0.88 6.67 13.50
C LEU A 138 1.25 5.31 14.11
N GLU A 139 2.06 5.33 15.17
CA GLU A 139 2.76 4.15 15.70
C GLU A 139 1.86 3.13 16.43
N GLN A 140 0.66 3.51 16.85
CA GLN A 140 -0.27 2.65 17.62
C GLN A 140 -1.53 2.32 16.81
N GLY A 141 -2.19 1.22 17.18
CA GLY A 141 -3.52 0.81 16.66
C GLY A 141 -3.54 -0.55 15.96
N SER A 142 -2.39 -1.07 15.53
CA SER A 142 -2.28 -2.47 15.10
C SER A 142 -2.19 -3.41 16.30
N VAL A 143 -2.83 -4.57 16.18
CA VAL A 143 -2.67 -5.72 17.11
C VAL A 143 -1.94 -6.89 16.47
N GLY A 144 -1.47 -6.76 15.23
CA GLY A 144 -0.70 -7.78 14.50
C GLY A 144 -1.43 -9.07 14.13
N ALA A 145 -2.67 -9.29 14.58
CA ALA A 145 -3.39 -10.56 14.40
C ALA A 145 -3.83 -10.85 12.96
N SER A 146 -4.31 -9.82 12.23
CA SER A 146 -4.81 -9.92 10.85
C SER A 146 -3.98 -9.06 9.88
N GLY A 147 -2.72 -8.80 10.25
CA GLY A 147 -1.86 -7.79 9.63
C GLY A 147 -2.05 -6.39 10.22
N ASP A 148 -1.21 -5.46 9.78
CA ASP A 148 -1.14 -4.10 10.31
C ASP A 148 -2.19 -3.16 9.69
N LEU A 149 -3.47 -3.48 9.93
CA LEU A 149 -4.59 -2.81 9.27
C LEU A 149 -4.60 -1.30 9.47
N ALA A 150 -4.42 -0.81 10.70
CA ALA A 150 -4.46 0.62 11.00
C ALA A 150 -3.39 1.43 10.25
N PRO A 151 -2.09 1.12 10.36
CA PRO A 151 -1.06 1.87 9.65
C PRO A 151 -1.13 1.67 8.12
N LEU A 152 -1.50 0.49 7.63
CA LEU A 152 -1.67 0.26 6.19
C LEU A 152 -2.89 0.98 5.61
N ALA A 153 -3.96 1.16 6.40
CA ALA A 153 -5.11 1.97 6.03
C ALA A 153 -4.74 3.45 5.96
N GLN A 154 -3.95 3.97 6.91
CA GLN A 154 -3.40 5.33 6.86
C GLN A 154 -2.52 5.56 5.62
N LEU A 155 -1.68 4.58 5.26
CA LEU A 155 -0.95 4.61 3.99
C LEU A 155 -1.90 4.67 2.79
N GLY A 156 -2.93 3.81 2.76
CA GLY A 156 -3.92 3.80 1.68
C GLY A 156 -4.71 5.10 1.57
N ALA A 157 -5.10 5.70 2.69
CA ALA A 157 -5.76 7.01 2.75
C ALA A 157 -4.86 8.11 2.14
N ALA A 158 -3.57 8.13 2.49
CA ALA A 158 -2.60 9.05 1.89
C ALA A 158 -2.50 8.87 0.36
N LEU A 159 -2.58 7.64 -0.17
CA LEU A 159 -2.59 7.39 -1.62
C LEU A 159 -3.85 7.93 -2.32
N LEU A 160 -4.96 8.07 -1.58
CA LEU A 160 -6.20 8.73 -2.03
C LEU A 160 -6.14 10.26 -1.88
N GLY A 161 -5.06 10.81 -1.30
CA GLY A 161 -4.94 12.23 -0.98
C GLY A 161 -5.62 12.62 0.34
N GLU A 162 -6.00 11.65 1.17
CA GLU A 162 -6.58 11.87 2.50
C GLU A 162 -5.51 11.83 3.60
N GLY A 163 -5.73 12.58 4.67
CA GLY A 163 -4.75 12.71 5.76
C GLY A 163 -3.59 13.63 5.40
N ASP A 164 -2.45 13.41 6.06
CA ASP A 164 -1.27 14.26 5.96
C ASP A 164 -0.06 13.50 5.42
N ALA A 165 0.89 14.24 4.86
CA ALA A 165 2.20 13.75 4.47
C ALA A 165 3.28 14.79 4.78
N PHE A 166 4.53 14.35 4.87
CA PHE A 166 5.70 15.22 4.87
C PHE A 166 6.35 15.27 3.49
N ILE A 167 6.81 16.46 3.09
CA ILE A 167 7.83 16.65 2.06
C ILE A 167 9.00 17.38 2.73
N GLY A 168 10.14 16.68 2.82
CA GLY A 168 11.23 17.13 3.70
C GLY A 168 10.75 17.22 5.14
N THR A 169 10.91 18.37 5.77
CA THR A 169 10.45 18.63 7.15
C THR A 169 9.05 19.24 7.23
N ARG A 170 8.44 19.58 6.09
CA ARG A 170 7.14 20.28 6.06
C ARG A 170 5.99 19.28 6.01
N LYS A 171 5.12 19.34 7.02
CA LYS A 171 3.83 18.66 7.02
C LYS A 171 2.82 19.41 6.14
N MET A 172 2.04 18.68 5.35
CA MET A 172 0.96 19.20 4.52
C MET A 172 -0.11 18.13 4.28
N ALA A 173 -1.26 18.53 3.73
CA ALA A 173 -2.28 17.56 3.31
C ALA A 173 -1.73 16.63 2.23
N ALA A 174 -2.07 15.34 2.29
CA ALA A 174 -1.59 14.35 1.33
C ALA A 174 -2.04 14.65 -0.12
N SER A 175 -3.15 15.35 -0.31
CA SER A 175 -3.62 15.84 -1.61
C SER A 175 -2.75 16.94 -2.23
N ALA A 176 -1.97 17.64 -1.41
CA ALA A 176 -1.10 18.75 -1.83
C ALA A 176 0.38 18.35 -1.96
N ALA A 177 0.72 17.11 -1.62
CA ALA A 177 2.07 16.53 -1.67
C ALA A 177 2.32 15.79 -3.00
#